data_AF-A0A3C0GGM8-F1
#
_entry.id   AF-A0A3C0GGM8-F1
#
_cell.length_a   1.000
_cell.length_b   1.000
_cell.length_c   1.000
_cell.angle_alpha   90.00
_cell.angle_beta   90.00
_cell.angle_gamma   90.00
#
_symmetry.space_group_name_H-M   'P 1'
#
loop_
_entity.id
_entity.type
_entity.pdbx_description
1 polymer ?
#
loop_
_entity_poly.entity_id
_entity_poly.type
_entity_poly.pdbx_seq_one_letter_code
_entity_poly.pdbx_strand_id
1 'polypeptide(L)'
;STFKYEVLVTRRPPADQASQNFGWAHKIAEPGASSVRSTPTKYMFVSAPGFDSDKGRVYMYEWGIGADGSTYDSWTQNLAIDSADPGSGKRFGHRLEANDNGDILAVSSLASGQAGKVEIYIRTSQSNDDSVDHAFTLAQTLTGTSADGSSLNTRFGDSLAMTKDGATLIIGAPGVDDSSSTQIDGGAVYYYKWNADGSTNTYTLQQTIKAPDTQTNLQFGTTLDINDTGTRLVIGADKAATPREMKIDAGETTFDLQDTTFVDLNTGSGAAYTATMYNSTFVIDDRLTTDNVTADDNFGKGVCMIDNTVFVGAPKDEGNTGLTDDGSVASYDLTVNGQYAWKNIASETALIDTEKLGQVFDFSTASKQIRNFYELYDPVKGRILGVADREINIKTTWDPAVYNAGDNPNSKTPWAEDHLGEVWWDLSKVKWTWYEQGDQEFKTNNWGKIFPGSSIDICEWTESTLLPSEWNIRSGTQQGAGEGISGTAIYNDNSRYTAISRYNSRLDSFVEYYYYWVKNKSTMPTNSVVHRK
;
A
#
# COMPACT_ATOMS: atom_id res chain seq x y z
N SER A 1 -6.70 -3.18 -44.89
CA SER A 1 -5.85 -4.39 -44.86
C SER A 1 -6.44 -5.34 -43.84
N THR A 2 -6.85 -6.54 -44.24
CA THR A 2 -7.26 -7.57 -43.28
C THR A 2 -5.99 -8.14 -42.66
N PHE A 3 -5.73 -7.86 -41.39
CA PHE A 3 -4.68 -8.55 -40.64
C PHE A 3 -5.03 -10.04 -40.65
N LYS A 4 -4.11 -10.87 -41.15
CA LYS A 4 -4.21 -12.32 -41.07
C LYS A 4 -3.27 -12.77 -39.96
N TYR A 5 -3.83 -13.41 -38.95
CA TYR A 5 -3.05 -14.13 -37.96
C TYR A 5 -2.69 -15.49 -38.55
N GLU A 6 -1.43 -15.86 -38.45
CA GLU A 6 -0.95 -17.20 -38.77
C GLU A 6 -0.14 -17.75 -37.60
N VAL A 7 -0.16 -19.07 -37.43
CA VAL A 7 0.67 -19.71 -36.42
C VAL A 7 2.10 -19.66 -36.91
N LEU A 8 2.92 -18.83 -36.27
CA LEU A 8 4.34 -18.72 -36.58
C LEU A 8 5.09 -20.00 -36.16
N VAL A 9 4.93 -20.44 -34.90
CA VAL A 9 5.57 -21.66 -34.38
C VAL A 9 4.82 -22.21 -33.16
N THR A 10 4.73 -23.53 -33.04
CA THR A 10 4.28 -24.21 -31.81
C THR A 10 5.49 -24.66 -31.00
N ARG A 11 5.60 -24.23 -29.74
CA ARG A 11 6.70 -24.63 -28.84
C ARG A 11 6.27 -25.74 -27.90
N ARG A 12 7.13 -26.74 -27.76
CA ARG A 12 6.98 -27.91 -26.89
C ARG A 12 8.03 -27.84 -25.77
N PRO A 13 7.83 -28.53 -24.64
CA PRO A 13 8.85 -28.60 -23.59
C PRO A 13 10.16 -29.18 -24.16
N PRO A 14 11.33 -28.79 -23.62
CA PRO A 14 12.63 -29.28 -24.09
C PRO A 14 12.83 -30.80 -23.90
N ALA A 15 12.10 -31.39 -22.95
CA ALA A 15 12.10 -32.82 -22.68
C ALA A 15 10.67 -33.37 -22.69
N ASP A 16 10.51 -34.56 -23.26
CA ASP A 16 9.24 -35.29 -23.23
C ASP A 16 9.08 -35.98 -21.87
N GLN A 17 8.34 -35.34 -20.98
CA GLN A 17 7.91 -35.91 -19.70
C GLN A 17 6.42 -35.65 -19.52
N ALA A 18 5.71 -36.66 -19.03
CA ALA A 18 4.29 -36.58 -18.76
C ALA A 18 3.97 -35.53 -17.69
N SER A 19 2.77 -34.94 -17.79
CA SER A 19 2.17 -34.09 -16.75
C SER A 19 2.97 -32.86 -16.32
N GLN A 20 3.90 -32.38 -17.15
CA GLN A 20 4.68 -31.16 -16.86
C GLN A 20 3.83 -29.89 -16.80
N ASN A 21 2.65 -29.88 -17.42
CA ASN A 21 1.81 -28.68 -17.60
C ASN A 21 2.61 -27.53 -18.26
N PHE A 22 3.42 -27.85 -19.26
CA PHE A 22 4.20 -26.86 -19.99
C PHE A 22 3.27 -25.87 -20.72
N GLY A 23 3.55 -24.57 -20.60
CA GLY A 23 2.71 -23.51 -21.16
C GLY A 23 1.62 -23.02 -20.20
N TRP A 24 1.64 -23.46 -18.93
CA TRP A 24 0.66 -23.05 -17.92
C TRP A 24 0.59 -21.52 -17.73
N ALA A 25 1.75 -20.87 -17.71
CA ALA A 25 1.89 -19.42 -17.80
C ALA A 25 3.06 -19.09 -18.73
N HIS A 26 2.99 -17.94 -19.39
CA HIS A 26 4.06 -17.48 -20.27
C HIS A 26 4.09 -15.96 -20.34
N LYS A 27 5.27 -15.40 -20.63
CA LYS A 27 5.49 -13.98 -20.86
C LYS A 27 6.53 -13.78 -21.94
N ILE A 28 6.27 -12.85 -22.85
CA ILE A 28 7.26 -12.38 -23.82
C ILE A 28 7.79 -11.05 -23.30
N ALA A 29 9.11 -10.94 -23.22
CA ALA A 29 9.82 -9.70 -22.95
C ALA A 29 10.34 -9.16 -24.28
N GLU A 30 9.88 -7.98 -24.67
CA GLU A 30 10.31 -7.31 -25.91
C GLU A 30 11.01 -6.00 -25.56
N PRO A 31 12.36 -5.98 -25.48
CA PRO A 31 13.07 -4.78 -25.11
C PRO A 31 12.83 -3.66 -26.13
N GLY A 32 12.15 -2.60 -25.71
CA GLY A 32 11.87 -1.41 -26.52
C GLY A 32 13.02 -0.41 -26.55
N ALA A 33 12.78 0.77 -27.15
CA ALA A 33 13.77 1.85 -27.19
C ALA A 33 14.18 2.38 -25.80
N SER A 34 13.35 2.15 -24.78
CA SER A 34 13.62 2.46 -23.37
C SER A 34 14.55 1.47 -22.67
N SER A 35 14.89 0.34 -23.32
CA SER A 35 15.65 -0.76 -22.71
C SER A 35 17.09 -0.40 -22.33
N VAL A 36 17.63 0.71 -22.84
CA VAL A 36 19.06 1.11 -22.76
C VAL A 36 20.07 0.05 -23.25
N ARG A 37 19.61 -1.08 -23.82
CA ARG A 37 20.44 -2.18 -24.33
C ARG A 37 20.91 -1.93 -25.77
N SER A 38 22.12 -2.38 -26.09
CA SER A 38 22.74 -2.34 -27.43
C SER A 38 22.07 -3.31 -28.42
N THR A 39 21.59 -4.46 -27.96
CA THR A 39 20.87 -5.48 -28.75
C THR A 39 19.51 -5.80 -28.11
N PRO A 40 18.37 -5.49 -28.77
CA PRO A 40 17.04 -5.76 -28.24
C PRO A 40 16.64 -7.23 -28.47
N THR A 41 17.34 -8.14 -27.80
CA THR A 41 17.00 -9.57 -27.85
C THR A 41 15.69 -9.82 -27.12
N LYS A 42 14.71 -10.43 -27.80
CA LYS A 42 13.44 -10.83 -27.18
C LYS A 42 13.61 -12.11 -26.39
N TYR A 43 12.90 -12.19 -25.26
CA TYR A 43 12.86 -13.41 -24.45
C TYR A 43 11.43 -13.90 -24.30
N MET A 44 11.28 -15.21 -24.14
CA MET A 44 10.02 -15.83 -23.78
C MET A 44 10.24 -16.74 -22.59
N PHE A 45 9.50 -16.49 -21.52
CA PHE A 45 9.46 -17.33 -20.33
C PHE A 45 8.22 -18.22 -20.41
N VAL A 46 8.38 -19.52 -20.19
CA VAL A 46 7.27 -20.48 -20.23
C VAL A 46 7.37 -21.40 -19.03
N SER A 47 6.31 -21.49 -18.23
CA SER A 47 6.30 -22.32 -17.03
C SER A 47 5.80 -23.74 -17.29
N ALA A 48 6.24 -24.64 -16.41
CA ALA A 48 5.83 -26.03 -16.33
C ALA A 48 5.69 -26.43 -14.84
N PRO A 49 4.64 -25.94 -14.14
CA PRO A 49 4.47 -26.17 -12.70
C PRO A 49 4.30 -27.65 -12.31
N GLY A 50 3.92 -28.52 -13.26
CA GLY A 50 3.80 -29.97 -13.03
C GLY A 50 5.12 -30.74 -13.16
N PHE A 51 6.21 -30.07 -13.55
CA PHE A 51 7.52 -30.70 -13.74
C PHE A 51 8.00 -31.40 -12.45
N ASP A 52 8.51 -32.63 -12.60
CA ASP A 52 9.12 -33.44 -11.53
C ASP A 52 8.26 -33.54 -10.25
N SER A 53 7.09 -34.17 -10.37
CA SER A 53 6.09 -34.30 -9.29
C SER A 53 5.64 -32.96 -8.72
N ASP A 54 5.18 -32.05 -9.59
CA ASP A 54 4.74 -30.71 -9.20
C ASP A 54 5.84 -29.90 -8.47
N LYS A 55 7.14 -30.20 -8.69
CA LYS A 55 8.22 -29.31 -8.24
C LYS A 55 8.14 -27.97 -8.96
N GLY A 56 7.86 -28.03 -10.26
CA GLY A 56 7.73 -26.88 -11.12
C GLY A 56 9.05 -26.33 -11.63
N ARG A 57 9.00 -25.66 -12.79
CA ARG A 57 10.15 -25.09 -13.50
C ARG A 57 9.69 -24.00 -14.47
N VAL A 58 10.56 -23.03 -14.75
CA VAL A 58 10.39 -22.05 -15.84
C VAL A 58 11.49 -22.26 -16.88
N TYR A 59 11.12 -22.24 -18.15
CA TYR A 59 12.05 -22.27 -19.28
C TYR A 59 12.14 -20.89 -19.91
N MET A 60 13.36 -20.43 -20.16
CA MET A 60 13.63 -19.19 -20.89
C MET A 60 14.11 -19.53 -22.30
N TYR A 61 13.48 -18.88 -23.27
CA TYR A 61 13.81 -18.93 -24.68
C TYR A 61 14.30 -17.58 -25.14
N GLU A 62 15.22 -17.59 -26.09
CA GLU A 62 15.74 -16.42 -26.76
C GLU A 62 15.30 -16.41 -28.22
N TRP A 63 14.85 -15.25 -28.69
CA TRP A 63 14.55 -15.04 -30.10
C TRP A 63 15.82 -14.71 -30.87
N GLY A 64 16.09 -15.47 -31.94
CA GLY A 64 17.20 -15.21 -32.84
C GLY A 64 16.95 -15.73 -34.25
N ILE A 65 17.77 -15.24 -35.17
CA ILE A 65 17.88 -15.77 -36.54
C ILE A 65 18.60 -17.13 -36.45
N GLY A 66 18.10 -18.14 -37.17
CA GLY A 66 18.64 -19.51 -37.10
C GLY A 66 20.17 -19.59 -37.21
N ALA A 67 20.79 -20.46 -36.42
CA ALA A 67 22.25 -20.69 -36.40
C ALA A 67 22.83 -21.20 -37.74
N ASP A 68 21.96 -21.56 -38.69
CA ASP A 68 22.29 -21.95 -40.06
C ASP A 68 22.39 -20.77 -41.04
N GLY A 69 22.20 -19.53 -40.56
CA GLY A 69 22.18 -18.33 -41.40
C GLY A 69 20.91 -18.18 -42.22
N SER A 70 19.86 -18.96 -41.93
CA SER A 70 18.56 -18.80 -42.57
C SER A 70 17.85 -17.54 -42.07
N THR A 71 17.03 -16.91 -42.91
CA THR A 71 16.21 -15.73 -42.54
C THR A 71 15.01 -16.09 -41.68
N TYR A 72 14.95 -17.30 -41.11
CA TYR A 72 13.81 -17.75 -40.32
C TYR A 72 14.04 -17.47 -38.85
N ASP A 73 13.10 -16.74 -38.27
CA ASP A 73 13.09 -16.45 -36.86
C ASP A 73 12.83 -17.71 -36.02
N SER A 74 13.60 -17.90 -34.95
CA SER A 74 13.48 -19.06 -34.07
C SER A 74 13.63 -18.68 -32.61
N TRP A 75 12.85 -19.37 -31.76
CA TRP A 75 13.04 -19.38 -30.30
C TRP A 75 13.95 -20.55 -29.94
N THR A 76 15.08 -20.28 -29.30
CA THR A 76 16.01 -21.32 -28.78
C THR A 76 15.92 -21.35 -27.26
N GLN A 77 15.80 -22.53 -26.66
CA GLN A 77 15.78 -22.65 -25.21
C GLN A 77 17.22 -22.50 -24.68
N ASN A 78 17.44 -21.54 -23.79
CA ASN A 78 18.78 -21.20 -23.33
C ASN A 78 18.97 -21.43 -21.82
N LEU A 79 17.90 -21.30 -21.02
CA LEU A 79 17.98 -21.50 -19.56
C LEU A 79 16.75 -22.22 -19.00
N ALA A 80 16.97 -23.04 -17.97
CA ALA A 80 15.93 -23.57 -17.09
C ALA A 80 16.12 -22.95 -15.70
N ILE A 81 15.06 -22.39 -15.16
CA ILE A 81 15.02 -21.68 -13.87
C ILE A 81 14.19 -22.52 -12.91
N ASP A 82 14.82 -22.92 -11.81
CA ASP A 82 14.17 -23.66 -10.71
C ASP A 82 13.98 -22.75 -9.50
N SER A 83 13.00 -23.07 -8.66
CA SER A 83 12.81 -22.40 -7.36
C SER A 83 14.08 -22.51 -6.51
N ALA A 84 14.40 -21.46 -5.77
CA ALA A 84 15.47 -21.47 -4.77
C ALA A 84 15.16 -22.39 -3.57
N ASP A 85 13.88 -22.74 -3.40
CA ASP A 85 13.39 -23.66 -2.41
C ASP A 85 12.53 -24.76 -3.09
N PRO A 86 13.18 -25.66 -3.86
CA PRO A 86 12.50 -26.69 -4.64
C PRO A 86 11.85 -27.74 -3.73
N GLY A 87 10.81 -28.40 -4.22
CA GLY A 87 10.19 -29.51 -3.52
C GLY A 87 8.95 -30.02 -4.24
N SER A 88 8.66 -31.31 -4.09
CA SER A 88 7.45 -31.94 -4.66
C SER A 88 6.18 -31.20 -4.20
N GLY A 89 5.24 -31.01 -5.11
CA GLY A 89 3.95 -30.36 -4.82
C GLY A 89 4.00 -28.84 -4.65
N LYS A 90 5.15 -28.17 -4.84
CA LYS A 90 5.25 -26.69 -4.67
C LYS A 90 4.75 -25.88 -5.87
N ARG A 91 4.74 -26.48 -7.06
CA ARG A 91 4.20 -25.94 -8.31
C ARG A 91 4.81 -24.59 -8.71
N PHE A 92 6.14 -24.47 -8.62
CA PHE A 92 6.86 -23.29 -9.08
C PHE A 92 6.56 -23.01 -10.57
N GLY A 93 6.21 -21.76 -10.89
CA GLY A 93 5.75 -21.38 -12.23
C GLY A 93 4.23 -21.40 -12.39
N HIS A 94 3.46 -21.32 -11.30
CA HIS A 94 2.00 -21.25 -11.36
C HIS A 94 1.51 -19.98 -12.09
N ARG A 95 2.16 -18.85 -11.85
CA ARG A 95 2.12 -17.62 -12.67
C ARG A 95 3.53 -17.10 -12.83
N LEU A 96 3.75 -16.31 -13.87
CA LEU A 96 4.98 -15.56 -14.04
C LEU A 96 4.70 -14.23 -14.73
N GLU A 97 5.53 -13.23 -14.42
CA GLU A 97 5.59 -11.95 -15.11
C GLU A 97 7.05 -11.52 -15.23
N ALA A 98 7.38 -10.84 -16.32
CA ALA A 98 8.71 -10.31 -16.57
C ALA A 98 8.60 -8.92 -17.19
N ASN A 99 9.57 -8.06 -16.90
CA ASN A 99 9.66 -6.76 -17.53
C ASN A 99 10.16 -6.88 -18.98
N ASP A 100 10.00 -5.84 -19.79
CA ASP A 100 10.34 -5.84 -21.21
C ASP A 100 11.83 -6.09 -21.47
N ASN A 101 12.70 -5.74 -20.52
CA ASN A 101 14.14 -6.04 -20.59
C ASN A 101 14.46 -7.54 -20.37
N GLY A 102 13.54 -8.30 -19.79
CA GLY A 102 13.72 -9.68 -19.39
C GLY A 102 14.81 -9.85 -18.34
N ASP A 103 15.05 -8.84 -17.50
CA ASP A 103 16.04 -8.87 -16.42
C ASP A 103 15.41 -8.93 -15.02
N ILE A 104 14.11 -8.68 -14.89
CA ILE A 104 13.32 -8.92 -13.68
C ILE A 104 12.25 -9.97 -14.02
N LEU A 105 12.21 -11.05 -13.26
CA LEU A 105 11.24 -12.15 -13.43
C LEU A 105 10.59 -12.45 -12.07
N ALA A 106 9.28 -12.27 -11.97
CA ALA A 106 8.48 -12.70 -10.83
C ALA A 106 7.83 -14.05 -11.16
N VAL A 107 7.96 -15.04 -10.26
CA VAL A 107 7.40 -16.37 -10.44
C VAL A 107 6.66 -16.81 -9.18
N SER A 108 5.40 -17.21 -9.30
CA SER A 108 4.64 -17.72 -8.17
C SER A 108 4.75 -19.25 -8.03
N SER A 109 4.71 -19.71 -6.79
CA SER A 109 4.52 -21.10 -6.40
C SER A 109 3.20 -21.21 -5.66
N LEU A 110 2.22 -21.88 -6.25
CA LEU A 110 0.90 -22.03 -5.65
C LEU A 110 0.42 -23.48 -5.75
N ALA A 111 0.14 -24.06 -4.60
CA ALA A 111 -0.37 -25.41 -4.43
C ALA A 111 -1.51 -25.45 -3.44
N SER A 112 -2.37 -26.47 -3.55
CA SER A 112 -3.53 -26.64 -2.68
C SER A 112 -3.10 -26.72 -1.21
N GLY A 113 -3.75 -25.93 -0.35
CA GLY A 113 -3.48 -25.93 1.10
C GLY A 113 -2.21 -25.17 1.52
N GLN A 114 -1.59 -24.39 0.63
CA GLN A 114 -0.47 -23.50 0.95
C GLN A 114 -0.88 -22.04 0.69
N ALA A 115 -0.35 -21.08 1.45
CA ALA A 115 -0.57 -19.65 1.21
C ALA A 115 -0.11 -19.20 -0.19
N GLY A 116 0.88 -19.88 -0.77
CA GLY A 116 1.56 -19.42 -1.97
C GLY A 116 2.69 -18.44 -1.65
N LYS A 117 3.63 -18.31 -2.59
CA LYS A 117 4.76 -17.38 -2.53
C LYS A 117 5.10 -16.89 -3.93
N VAL A 118 5.76 -15.73 -4.01
CA VAL A 118 6.29 -15.16 -5.25
C VAL A 118 7.79 -14.95 -5.08
N GLU A 119 8.57 -15.55 -5.96
CA GLU A 119 10.02 -15.45 -5.99
C GLU A 119 10.42 -14.48 -7.10
N ILE A 120 11.24 -13.49 -6.75
CA ILE A 120 11.73 -12.46 -7.66
C ILE A 120 13.16 -12.82 -8.03
N TYR A 121 13.39 -13.01 -9.32
CA TYR A 121 14.68 -13.31 -9.90
C TYR A 121 15.17 -12.13 -10.71
N ILE A 122 16.48 -11.87 -10.60
CA ILE A 122 17.17 -10.86 -11.40
C ILE A 122 18.22 -11.54 -12.25
N ARG A 123 18.34 -11.11 -13.50
CA ARG A 123 19.38 -11.58 -14.39
C ARG A 123 20.74 -11.01 -13.99
N THR A 124 21.71 -11.87 -13.68
CA THR A 124 23.04 -11.52 -13.17
C THR A 124 24.16 -11.63 -14.18
N SER A 125 23.89 -12.15 -15.38
CA SER A 125 24.79 -11.99 -16.53
C SER A 125 24.78 -10.53 -17.00
N GLN A 126 25.42 -9.67 -16.20
CA GLN A 126 25.46 -8.21 -16.34
C GLN A 126 26.67 -7.71 -17.13
N SER A 127 27.35 -8.58 -17.89
CA SER A 127 28.42 -8.08 -18.73
C SER A 127 27.79 -7.40 -19.96
N ASN A 128 28.02 -6.10 -20.04
CA ASN A 128 27.79 -5.20 -21.16
C ASN A 128 28.68 -5.53 -22.38
N ASP A 129 29.00 -6.81 -22.56
CA ASP A 129 30.00 -7.35 -23.48
C ASP A 129 29.41 -8.29 -24.54
N ASP A 130 28.09 -8.26 -24.72
CA ASP A 130 27.35 -9.18 -25.61
C ASP A 130 27.44 -10.67 -25.19
N SER A 131 27.64 -10.97 -23.89
CA SER A 131 27.60 -12.35 -23.37
C SER A 131 26.23 -13.01 -23.60
N VAL A 132 26.28 -14.27 -24.04
CA VAL A 132 25.14 -15.16 -24.30
C VAL A 132 24.81 -16.10 -23.14
N ASP A 133 25.61 -16.06 -22.07
CA ASP A 133 25.37 -16.88 -20.87
C ASP A 133 24.33 -16.21 -20.00
N HIS A 134 23.12 -16.76 -19.95
CA HIS A 134 22.04 -16.25 -19.10
C HIS A 134 22.10 -16.88 -17.71
N ALA A 135 22.10 -16.06 -16.66
CA ALA A 135 21.98 -16.51 -15.28
C ALA A 135 20.97 -15.65 -14.51
N PHE A 136 20.13 -16.28 -13.70
CA PHE A 136 19.19 -15.61 -12.81
C PHE A 136 19.49 -15.98 -11.37
N THR A 137 19.50 -14.99 -10.48
CA THR A 137 19.61 -15.20 -9.03
C THR A 137 18.35 -14.74 -8.35
N LEU A 138 17.91 -15.48 -7.33
CA LEU A 138 16.85 -15.02 -6.45
C LEU A 138 17.30 -13.72 -5.75
N ALA A 139 16.50 -12.68 -5.90
CA ALA A 139 16.68 -11.41 -5.21
C ALA A 139 15.78 -11.31 -3.97
N GLN A 140 14.56 -11.84 -4.04
CA GLN A 140 13.58 -11.72 -2.97
C GLN A 140 12.53 -12.83 -3.03
N THR A 141 12.01 -13.23 -1.87
CA THR A 141 10.78 -14.04 -1.76
C THR A 141 9.71 -13.22 -1.05
N LEU A 142 8.56 -13.07 -1.68
CA LEU A 142 7.37 -12.42 -1.15
C LEU A 142 6.37 -13.49 -0.71
N THR A 143 5.80 -13.34 0.48
CA THR A 143 4.88 -14.32 1.08
C THR A 143 3.56 -13.65 1.48
N GLY A 144 2.45 -14.34 1.24
CA GLY A 144 1.14 -13.92 1.75
C GLY A 144 0.97 -14.39 3.19
N THR A 145 0.85 -13.45 4.12
CA THR A 145 0.50 -13.73 5.52
C THR A 145 -0.70 -12.86 5.89
N SER A 146 -1.74 -13.44 6.49
CA SER A 146 -2.89 -12.69 6.98
C SER A 146 -2.54 -11.88 8.24
N ALA A 147 -3.44 -10.97 8.62
CA ALA A 147 -3.22 -10.05 9.76
C ALA A 147 -3.04 -10.78 11.11
N ASP A 148 -3.60 -11.98 11.25
CA ASP A 148 -3.45 -12.86 12.41
C ASP A 148 -2.16 -13.72 12.36
N GLY A 149 -1.32 -13.53 11.33
CA GLY A 149 -0.10 -14.30 11.12
C GLY A 149 -0.31 -15.67 10.46
N SER A 150 -1.54 -16.01 10.05
CA SER A 150 -1.81 -17.27 9.34
C SER A 150 -1.24 -17.28 7.92
N SER A 151 -0.83 -18.46 7.49
CA SER A 151 -0.38 -18.77 6.12
C SER A 151 -1.27 -19.84 5.47
N LEU A 152 -2.44 -20.10 6.04
CA LEU A 152 -3.39 -21.03 5.44
C LEU A 152 -4.16 -20.33 4.32
N ASN A 153 -3.96 -20.82 3.10
CA ASN A 153 -4.83 -20.67 1.93
C ASN A 153 -5.15 -19.25 1.43
N THR A 154 -4.28 -18.27 1.63
CA THR A 154 -4.45 -16.92 1.06
C THR A 154 -4.37 -16.88 -0.47
N ARG A 155 -3.82 -17.94 -1.10
CA ARG A 155 -3.59 -18.03 -2.55
C ARG A 155 -2.76 -16.87 -3.10
N PHE A 156 -1.79 -16.39 -2.33
CA PHE A 156 -0.87 -15.33 -2.73
C PHE A 156 -0.05 -15.75 -3.95
N GLY A 157 -0.14 -14.95 -5.02
CA GLY A 157 0.47 -15.25 -6.32
C GLY A 157 -0.42 -16.09 -7.26
N ASP A 158 -1.73 -16.18 -7.00
CA ASP A 158 -2.72 -16.78 -7.93
C ASP A 158 -2.82 -15.99 -9.24
N SER A 159 -2.59 -14.68 -9.17
CA SER A 159 -2.45 -13.75 -10.29
C SER A 159 -1.27 -12.79 -10.05
N LEU A 160 -0.66 -12.35 -11.16
CA LEU A 160 0.46 -11.41 -11.18
C LEU A 160 0.20 -10.41 -12.32
N ALA A 161 0.57 -9.15 -12.14
CA ALA A 161 0.67 -8.15 -13.20
C ALA A 161 1.89 -7.27 -12.95
N MET A 162 2.60 -6.86 -14.00
CA MET A 162 3.84 -6.08 -13.89
C MET A 162 3.89 -5.02 -14.99
N THR A 163 4.39 -3.82 -14.66
CA THR A 163 4.66 -2.79 -15.66
C THR A 163 5.83 -3.18 -16.54
N LYS A 164 5.88 -2.61 -17.75
CA LYS A 164 6.92 -2.89 -18.75
C LYS A 164 8.35 -2.67 -18.25
N ASP A 165 8.55 -1.70 -17.35
CA ASP A 165 9.85 -1.41 -16.75
C ASP A 165 10.17 -2.27 -15.52
N GLY A 166 9.19 -3.02 -14.98
CA GLY A 166 9.32 -3.75 -13.74
C GLY A 166 9.32 -2.87 -12.48
N ALA A 167 8.92 -1.59 -12.58
CA ALA A 167 8.86 -0.71 -11.42
C ALA A 167 7.70 -1.06 -10.47
N THR A 168 6.61 -1.58 -11.02
CA THR A 168 5.40 -1.96 -10.29
C THR A 168 5.10 -3.44 -10.50
N LEU A 169 4.85 -4.14 -9.39
CA LEU A 169 4.38 -5.52 -9.35
C LEU A 169 3.09 -5.59 -8.53
N ILE A 170 2.05 -6.16 -9.11
CA ILE A 170 0.77 -6.40 -8.46
C ILE A 170 0.59 -7.91 -8.26
N ILE A 171 0.22 -8.31 -7.05
CA ILE A 171 0.06 -9.72 -6.67
C ILE A 171 -1.35 -9.94 -6.11
N GLY A 172 -2.10 -10.88 -6.67
CA GLY A 172 -3.41 -11.26 -6.15
C GLY A 172 -3.32 -12.38 -5.10
N ALA A 173 -4.19 -12.30 -4.11
CA ALA A 173 -4.39 -13.31 -3.07
C ALA A 173 -5.91 -13.46 -2.80
N PRO A 174 -6.62 -14.18 -3.68
CA PRO A 174 -8.08 -14.23 -3.63
C PRO A 174 -8.65 -15.02 -2.43
N GLY A 175 -7.83 -15.78 -1.71
CA GLY A 175 -8.24 -16.51 -0.50
C GLY A 175 -7.98 -15.74 0.80
N VAL A 176 -7.75 -14.42 0.73
CA VAL A 176 -7.56 -13.61 1.93
C VAL A 176 -8.90 -13.39 2.64
N ASP A 177 -8.91 -13.74 3.93
CA ASP A 177 -10.00 -13.44 4.86
C ASP A 177 -9.72 -12.10 5.58
N ASP A 178 -10.78 -11.37 5.92
CA ASP A 178 -10.70 -10.18 6.76
C ASP A 178 -10.86 -10.48 8.27
N SER A 179 -10.85 -11.77 8.64
CA SER A 179 -11.14 -12.25 10.00
C SER A 179 -12.53 -11.91 10.52
N SER A 180 -13.46 -11.49 9.63
CA SER A 180 -14.88 -11.33 9.94
C SER A 180 -15.68 -12.58 9.54
N SER A 181 -16.91 -12.68 10.04
CA SER A 181 -17.86 -13.71 9.60
C SER A 181 -18.58 -13.35 8.28
N THR A 182 -18.30 -12.18 7.71
CA THR A 182 -19.07 -11.58 6.60
C THR A 182 -18.27 -11.49 5.30
N GLN A 183 -16.97 -11.77 5.33
CA GLN A 183 -16.09 -11.67 4.16
C GLN A 183 -14.99 -12.76 4.17
N ILE A 184 -15.40 -14.01 4.43
CA ILE A 184 -14.54 -15.19 4.22
C ILE A 184 -14.21 -15.28 2.72
N ASP A 185 -12.97 -15.54 2.34
CA ASP A 185 -12.43 -15.56 0.97
C ASP A 185 -12.78 -14.28 0.19
N GLY A 186 -12.72 -13.13 0.86
CA GLY A 186 -12.95 -11.82 0.26
C GLY A 186 -11.91 -11.46 -0.80
N GLY A 187 -10.67 -11.88 -0.56
CA GLY A 187 -9.53 -11.63 -1.44
C GLY A 187 -8.89 -10.27 -1.23
N ALA A 188 -7.62 -10.17 -1.63
CA ALA A 188 -6.84 -8.94 -1.58
C ALA A 188 -5.84 -8.88 -2.74
N VAL A 189 -5.41 -7.67 -3.05
CA VAL A 189 -4.38 -7.37 -4.04
C VAL A 189 -3.28 -6.56 -3.37
N TYR A 190 -2.02 -6.87 -3.68
CA TYR A 190 -0.85 -6.24 -3.08
C TYR A 190 -0.07 -5.49 -4.15
N TYR A 191 0.12 -4.20 -3.93
CA TYR A 191 0.91 -3.33 -4.80
C TYR A 191 2.32 -3.18 -4.22
N TYR A 192 3.29 -3.64 -4.99
CA TYR A 192 4.71 -3.53 -4.70
C TYR A 192 5.41 -2.59 -5.67
N LYS A 193 6.40 -1.85 -5.15
CA LYS A 193 7.24 -0.95 -5.93
C LYS A 193 8.72 -1.30 -5.78
N TRP A 194 9.42 -1.35 -6.90
CA TRP A 194 10.85 -1.63 -6.98
C TRP A 194 11.67 -0.51 -6.34
N ASN A 195 12.56 -0.84 -5.40
CA ASN A 195 13.53 0.07 -4.77
C ASN A 195 12.93 1.34 -4.12
N ALA A 196 11.68 1.30 -3.64
CA ALA A 196 11.00 2.52 -3.19
C ALA A 196 11.51 3.07 -1.83
N ASP A 197 12.08 2.22 -0.99
CA ASP A 197 12.68 2.56 0.32
C ASP A 197 14.18 2.91 0.22
N GLY A 198 14.70 3.05 -1.01
CA GLY A 198 16.14 3.22 -1.25
C GLY A 198 16.94 1.92 -1.25
N SER A 199 16.27 0.76 -1.13
CA SER A 199 16.89 -0.55 -1.37
C SER A 199 17.38 -0.70 -2.80
N THR A 200 18.20 -1.73 -3.03
CA THR A 200 18.62 -2.14 -4.36
C THR A 200 18.11 -3.54 -4.63
N ASN A 201 17.53 -3.74 -5.80
CA ASN A 201 17.12 -5.03 -6.32
C ASN A 201 15.99 -5.73 -5.55
N THR A 202 15.10 -4.97 -4.91
CA THR A 202 13.98 -5.54 -4.14
C THR A 202 12.68 -4.75 -4.31
N TYR A 203 11.55 -5.45 -4.17
CA TYR A 203 10.22 -4.86 -4.11
C TYR A 203 9.84 -4.53 -2.67
N THR A 204 9.13 -3.41 -2.52
CA THR A 204 8.61 -2.92 -1.24
C THR A 204 7.09 -2.80 -1.32
N LEU A 205 6.37 -3.32 -0.33
CA LEU A 205 4.91 -3.21 -0.28
C LEU A 205 4.51 -1.75 -0.08
N GLN A 206 3.73 -1.21 -1.01
CA GLN A 206 3.21 0.15 -0.94
C GLN A 206 1.76 0.18 -0.44
N GLN A 207 0.98 -0.83 -0.80
CA GLN A 207 -0.45 -0.86 -0.47
C GLN A 207 -1.01 -2.29 -0.53
N THR A 208 -1.93 -2.59 0.38
CA THR A 208 -2.88 -3.70 0.25
C THR A 208 -4.24 -3.13 -0.13
N ILE A 209 -4.79 -3.60 -1.25
CA ILE A 209 -6.07 -3.20 -1.81
C ILE A 209 -7.08 -4.31 -1.54
N LYS A 210 -8.20 -3.96 -0.93
CA LYS A 210 -9.34 -4.88 -0.69
C LYS A 210 -10.55 -4.38 -1.46
N ALA A 211 -11.44 -5.29 -1.81
CA ALA A 211 -12.71 -4.91 -2.42
C ALA A 211 -13.53 -4.01 -1.47
N PRO A 212 -14.29 -3.06 -2.00
CA PRO A 212 -15.22 -2.25 -1.20
C PRO A 212 -16.45 -3.07 -0.75
N ASP A 213 -16.76 -4.15 -1.47
CA ASP A 213 -17.93 -4.99 -1.23
C ASP A 213 -17.64 -6.02 -0.12
N THR A 214 -18.51 -6.08 0.87
CA THR A 214 -18.46 -7.11 1.93
C THR A 214 -19.27 -8.33 1.48
N GLN A 215 -18.63 -9.23 0.72
CA GLN A 215 -19.22 -10.49 0.27
C GLN A 215 -18.31 -11.66 0.60
N THR A 216 -18.89 -12.75 1.07
CA THR A 216 -18.20 -14.04 1.21
C THR A 216 -17.87 -14.62 -0.17
N ASN A 217 -16.69 -15.20 -0.30
CA ASN A 217 -16.17 -15.85 -1.49
C ASN A 217 -16.16 -14.93 -2.71
N LEU A 218 -15.91 -13.63 -2.49
CA LEU A 218 -15.77 -12.64 -3.56
C LEU A 218 -14.58 -12.97 -4.48
N GLN A 219 -13.52 -13.55 -3.90
CA GLN A 219 -12.27 -13.89 -4.59
C GLN A 219 -11.66 -12.70 -5.34
N PHE A 220 -11.65 -11.53 -4.71
CA PHE A 220 -11.04 -10.34 -5.28
C PHE A 220 -9.54 -10.56 -5.53
N GLY A 221 -9.10 -10.30 -6.76
CA GLY A 221 -7.72 -10.53 -7.19
C GLY A 221 -7.46 -11.89 -7.83
N THR A 222 -8.48 -12.64 -8.27
CA THR A 222 -8.27 -13.89 -9.03
C THR A 222 -7.64 -13.66 -10.39
N THR A 223 -7.86 -12.50 -11.00
CA THR A 223 -7.17 -12.05 -12.20
C THR A 223 -6.79 -10.58 -12.08
N LEU A 224 -5.73 -10.19 -12.78
CA LEU A 224 -5.17 -8.85 -12.73
C LEU A 224 -4.65 -8.48 -14.11
N ASP A 225 -4.76 -7.21 -14.47
CA ASP A 225 -3.96 -6.61 -15.53
C ASP A 225 -3.68 -5.13 -15.21
N ILE A 226 -2.49 -4.66 -15.56
CA ILE A 226 -2.05 -3.28 -15.28
C ILE A 226 -1.62 -2.64 -16.60
N ASN A 227 -2.01 -1.38 -16.79
CA ASN A 227 -1.59 -0.67 -17.99
C ASN A 227 -0.08 -0.39 -17.99
N ASP A 228 0.48 -0.14 -19.17
CA ASP A 228 1.93 -0.01 -19.37
C ASP A 228 2.58 1.06 -18.48
N THR A 229 1.86 2.16 -18.20
CA THR A 229 2.35 3.27 -17.37
C THR A 229 2.21 3.02 -15.87
N GLY A 230 1.57 1.92 -15.46
CA GLY A 230 1.36 1.58 -14.05
C GLY A 230 0.37 2.49 -13.32
N THR A 231 -0.50 3.18 -14.05
CA THR A 231 -1.46 4.15 -13.47
C THR A 231 -2.87 3.61 -13.36
N ARG A 232 -3.18 2.50 -14.01
CA ARG A 232 -4.48 1.82 -13.93
C ARG A 232 -4.32 0.33 -13.79
N LEU A 233 -5.22 -0.25 -13.01
CA LEU A 233 -5.30 -1.66 -12.70
C LEU A 233 -6.74 -2.13 -12.92
N VAL A 234 -6.92 -3.30 -13.52
CA VAL A 234 -8.19 -4.05 -13.50
C VAL A 234 -8.01 -5.30 -12.65
N ILE A 235 -9.03 -5.60 -11.84
CA ILE A 235 -9.01 -6.65 -10.83
C ILE A 235 -10.26 -7.51 -11.01
N GLY A 236 -10.09 -8.80 -11.28
CA GLY A 236 -11.20 -9.74 -11.34
C GLY A 236 -11.66 -10.19 -9.94
N ALA A 237 -12.96 -10.41 -9.81
CA ALA A 237 -13.61 -11.05 -8.68
C ALA A 237 -14.67 -12.01 -9.24
N ASP A 238 -14.19 -13.10 -9.82
CA ASP A 238 -15.00 -14.03 -10.61
C ASP A 238 -16.06 -14.79 -9.80
N LYS A 239 -16.01 -14.70 -8.48
CA LYS A 239 -17.02 -15.27 -7.58
C LYS A 239 -17.90 -14.22 -6.89
N ALA A 240 -17.78 -12.95 -7.26
CA ALA A 240 -18.70 -11.90 -6.82
C ALA A 240 -20.16 -12.26 -7.09
N ALA A 241 -21.07 -11.81 -6.23
CA ALA A 241 -22.48 -11.82 -6.52
C ALA A 241 -22.94 -10.43 -6.98
N THR A 242 -23.62 -10.37 -8.11
CA THR A 242 -24.30 -9.18 -8.61
C THR A 242 -25.77 -9.19 -8.16
N PRO A 243 -26.34 -8.02 -7.83
CA PRO A 243 -27.75 -7.92 -7.50
C PRO A 243 -28.60 -8.14 -8.75
N ARG A 244 -29.63 -8.97 -8.61
CA ARG A 244 -30.70 -9.17 -9.58
C ARG A 244 -31.99 -8.62 -9.00
N GLU A 245 -32.61 -7.68 -9.70
CA GLU A 245 -33.91 -7.14 -9.28
C GLU A 245 -34.96 -8.25 -9.18
N MET A 246 -35.62 -8.32 -8.03
CA MET A 246 -36.76 -9.18 -7.77
C MET A 246 -38.04 -8.41 -8.02
N LYS A 247 -38.96 -9.05 -8.76
CA LYS A 247 -40.33 -8.56 -8.91
C LYS A 247 -41.24 -9.29 -7.93
N ILE A 248 -42.03 -8.54 -7.17
CA ILE A 248 -43.21 -9.07 -6.49
C ILE A 248 -44.22 -9.43 -7.58
N ASP A 249 -44.95 -10.55 -7.47
CA ASP A 249 -46.07 -10.95 -8.35
C ASP A 249 -45.92 -10.63 -9.86
N ALA A 250 -44.75 -10.92 -10.44
CA ALA A 250 -44.38 -10.65 -11.84
C ALA A 250 -44.30 -9.15 -12.24
N GLY A 251 -44.35 -8.24 -11.28
CA GLY A 251 -44.20 -6.79 -11.43
C GLY A 251 -45.53 -6.02 -11.36
N GLU A 252 -46.62 -6.69 -10.99
CA GLU A 252 -47.96 -6.10 -10.92
C GLU A 252 -48.12 -5.22 -9.66
N THR A 253 -47.45 -5.58 -8.57
CA THR A 253 -47.42 -4.82 -7.33
C THR A 253 -46.12 -4.02 -7.21
N THR A 254 -46.27 -2.70 -7.07
CA THR A 254 -45.16 -1.80 -6.72
C THR A 254 -45.21 -1.46 -5.24
N PHE A 255 -44.10 -1.66 -4.52
CA PHE A 255 -43.88 -0.97 -3.24
C PHE A 255 -43.47 0.47 -3.53
N ASP A 256 -43.82 1.43 -2.65
CA ASP A 256 -43.35 2.83 -2.64
C ASP A 256 -43.10 3.57 -3.98
N LEU A 257 -43.90 3.26 -5.02
CA LEU A 257 -43.70 3.77 -6.39
C LEU A 257 -42.36 3.37 -7.03
N GLN A 258 -41.82 2.20 -6.66
CA GLN A 258 -40.56 1.63 -7.13
C GLN A 258 -39.32 2.44 -6.72
N ASP A 259 -39.42 3.20 -5.63
CA ASP A 259 -38.28 3.91 -5.07
C ASP A 259 -37.32 2.91 -4.39
N THR A 260 -37.86 1.86 -3.75
CA THR A 260 -37.08 0.74 -3.22
C THR A 260 -37.01 -0.42 -4.21
N THR A 261 -35.79 -0.77 -4.63
CA THR A 261 -35.52 -1.99 -5.40
C THR A 261 -35.27 -3.17 -4.47
N PHE A 262 -36.05 -4.24 -4.61
CA PHE A 262 -35.77 -5.52 -3.97
C PHE A 262 -34.82 -6.32 -4.86
N VAL A 263 -33.76 -6.88 -4.27
CA VAL A 263 -32.76 -7.65 -5.02
C VAL A 263 -32.49 -8.99 -4.38
N ASP A 264 -32.18 -9.96 -5.23
CA ASP A 264 -31.55 -11.24 -4.88
C ASP A 264 -30.11 -11.22 -5.39
N LEU A 265 -29.23 -12.06 -4.86
CA LEU A 265 -27.83 -12.10 -5.29
C LEU A 265 -27.59 -13.30 -6.21
N ASN A 266 -27.13 -13.04 -7.44
CA ASN A 266 -26.66 -14.07 -8.36
C ASN A 266 -25.24 -14.50 -7.95
N THR A 267 -25.11 -15.42 -7.01
CA THR A 267 -23.79 -15.91 -6.57
C THR A 267 -22.96 -16.45 -7.73
N GLY A 268 -21.68 -16.08 -7.81
CA GLY A 268 -20.77 -16.56 -8.84
C GLY A 268 -20.99 -15.94 -10.23
N SER A 269 -21.90 -14.97 -10.36
CA SER A 269 -22.04 -14.17 -11.58
C SER A 269 -20.73 -13.45 -11.91
N GLY A 270 -20.05 -12.92 -10.90
CA GLY A 270 -18.73 -12.31 -11.01
C GLY A 270 -18.76 -10.81 -11.29
N ALA A 271 -17.62 -10.16 -11.06
CA ALA A 271 -17.41 -8.74 -11.30
C ALA A 271 -15.94 -8.48 -11.67
N ALA A 272 -15.67 -7.30 -12.23
CA ALA A 272 -14.32 -6.75 -12.29
C ALA A 272 -14.32 -5.34 -11.69
N TYR A 273 -13.19 -4.91 -11.15
CA TYR A 273 -13.02 -3.59 -10.55
C TYR A 273 -11.89 -2.87 -11.27
N THR A 274 -12.04 -1.56 -11.47
CA THR A 274 -10.94 -0.71 -11.92
C THR A 274 -10.40 0.09 -10.75
N ALA A 275 -9.08 0.30 -10.74
CA ALA A 275 -8.42 1.16 -9.78
C ALA A 275 -7.42 2.06 -10.49
N THR A 276 -7.38 3.33 -10.10
CA THR A 276 -6.46 4.34 -10.66
C THR A 276 -5.48 4.82 -9.59
N MET A 277 -4.22 5.03 -10.00
CA MET A 277 -3.17 5.59 -9.15
C MET A 277 -3.49 7.04 -8.79
N TYR A 278 -3.61 7.31 -7.49
CA TYR A 278 -3.71 8.65 -6.92
C TYR A 278 -2.52 8.90 -5.99
N ASN A 279 -1.65 9.83 -6.38
CA ASN A 279 -0.33 10.06 -5.77
C ASN A 279 0.52 8.78 -5.72
N SER A 280 0.49 8.07 -4.60
CA SER A 280 1.26 6.84 -4.37
C SER A 280 0.39 5.60 -4.09
N THR A 281 -0.94 5.72 -4.15
CA THR A 281 -1.88 4.65 -3.81
C THR A 281 -2.97 4.46 -4.87
N PHE A 282 -3.32 3.22 -5.20
CA PHE A 282 -4.44 2.89 -6.06
C PHE A 282 -5.75 3.09 -5.31
N VAL A 283 -6.71 3.72 -5.97
CA VAL A 283 -8.07 3.92 -5.47
C VAL A 283 -9.02 3.18 -6.41
N ILE A 284 -9.83 2.27 -5.87
CA ILE A 284 -10.89 1.61 -6.64
C ILE A 284 -11.88 2.67 -7.07
N ASP A 285 -12.11 2.78 -8.37
CA ASP A 285 -12.91 3.85 -8.96
C ASP A 285 -14.17 3.35 -9.65
N ASP A 286 -14.24 2.08 -10.06
CA ASP A 286 -15.44 1.50 -10.67
C ASP A 286 -15.59 0.00 -10.40
N ARG A 287 -16.82 -0.49 -10.53
CA ARG A 287 -17.19 -1.91 -10.53
C ARG A 287 -17.92 -2.23 -11.84
N LEU A 288 -17.27 -3.04 -12.67
CA LEU A 288 -17.76 -3.48 -13.96
C LEU A 288 -18.56 -4.77 -13.81
N THR A 289 -19.77 -4.75 -14.37
CA THR A 289 -20.69 -5.89 -14.51
C THR A 289 -21.42 -5.77 -15.86
N THR A 290 -22.06 -6.84 -16.35
CA THR A 290 -22.98 -6.76 -17.50
C THR A 290 -24.43 -6.88 -17.04
N ASP A 291 -25.38 -6.54 -17.91
CA ASP A 291 -26.81 -6.56 -17.59
C ASP A 291 -27.42 -7.97 -17.56
N ASN A 292 -26.73 -8.97 -18.13
CA ASN A 292 -27.26 -10.31 -18.36
C ASN A 292 -26.44 -11.41 -17.65
N VAL A 293 -25.70 -11.09 -16.58
CA VAL A 293 -24.90 -12.11 -15.88
C VAL A 293 -25.81 -13.02 -15.03
N THR A 294 -25.78 -14.31 -15.32
CA THR A 294 -26.46 -15.35 -14.54
C THR A 294 -25.54 -15.90 -13.45
N ALA A 295 -26.06 -16.80 -12.62
CA ALA A 295 -25.27 -17.39 -11.55
C ALA A 295 -24.17 -18.30 -12.13
N ASP A 296 -22.98 -18.24 -11.55
CA ASP A 296 -21.80 -19.02 -11.96
C ASP A 296 -21.20 -18.74 -13.35
N ASP A 297 -21.56 -17.64 -14.03
CA ASP A 297 -20.92 -17.20 -15.29
C ASP A 297 -19.42 -16.90 -15.14
N ASN A 298 -19.00 -16.55 -13.92
CA ASN A 298 -17.65 -16.15 -13.55
C ASN A 298 -17.11 -14.96 -14.36
N PHE A 299 -17.94 -13.92 -14.54
CA PHE A 299 -17.49 -12.65 -15.10
C PHE A 299 -16.31 -12.08 -14.30
N GLY A 300 -15.23 -11.67 -14.96
CA GLY A 300 -13.97 -11.28 -14.28
C GLY A 300 -12.93 -12.39 -14.20
N LYS A 301 -13.23 -13.59 -14.72
CA LYS A 301 -12.28 -14.73 -14.76
C LYS A 301 -11.18 -14.57 -15.83
N GLY A 302 -11.33 -13.61 -16.72
CA GLY A 302 -10.26 -13.10 -17.58
C GLY A 302 -10.41 -11.59 -17.69
N VAL A 303 -9.31 -10.86 -17.55
CA VAL A 303 -9.28 -9.39 -17.70
C VAL A 303 -8.10 -9.01 -18.59
N CYS A 304 -8.29 -7.96 -19.38
CA CYS A 304 -7.22 -7.33 -20.15
C CYS A 304 -7.51 -5.84 -20.25
N MET A 305 -6.49 -5.00 -20.07
CA MET A 305 -6.57 -3.56 -20.18
C MET A 305 -5.60 -3.05 -21.24
N ILE A 306 -6.09 -2.15 -22.08
CA ILE A 306 -5.30 -1.40 -23.04
C ILE A 306 -5.62 0.09 -22.91
N ASP A 307 -5.06 0.73 -21.88
CA ASP A 307 -5.25 2.15 -21.50
C ASP A 307 -6.71 2.62 -21.42
N ASN A 308 -7.35 2.83 -22.58
CA ASN A 308 -8.72 3.27 -22.76
C ASN A 308 -9.77 2.16 -22.70
N THR A 309 -9.40 0.91 -22.98
CA THR A 309 -10.36 -0.19 -23.05
C THR A 309 -10.04 -1.26 -22.00
N VAL A 310 -11.08 -1.75 -21.35
CA VAL A 310 -11.03 -2.91 -20.46
C VAL A 310 -11.90 -4.01 -21.06
N PHE A 311 -11.30 -5.18 -21.27
CA PHE A 311 -11.99 -6.39 -21.65
C PHE A 311 -12.17 -7.29 -20.44
N VAL A 312 -13.37 -7.84 -20.27
CA VAL A 312 -13.68 -8.75 -19.17
C VAL A 312 -14.41 -9.97 -19.71
N GLY A 313 -13.88 -11.15 -19.41
CA GLY A 313 -14.44 -12.43 -19.84
C GLY A 313 -15.36 -13.06 -18.81
N ALA A 314 -16.42 -13.70 -19.28
CA ALA A 314 -17.30 -14.58 -18.53
C ALA A 314 -17.36 -15.93 -19.27
N PRO A 315 -16.45 -16.87 -18.99
CA PRO A 315 -16.30 -18.09 -19.78
C PRO A 315 -17.45 -19.08 -19.64
N LYS A 316 -18.37 -18.88 -18.69
CA LYS A 316 -19.56 -19.70 -18.52
C LYS A 316 -20.87 -18.96 -18.81
N ASP A 317 -20.79 -17.72 -19.28
CA ASP A 317 -21.98 -17.01 -19.74
C ASP A 317 -22.61 -17.72 -20.94
N GLU A 318 -23.95 -17.67 -21.03
CA GLU A 318 -24.72 -18.16 -22.17
C GLU A 318 -25.14 -17.01 -23.08
N GLY A 319 -24.14 -16.40 -23.72
CA GLY A 319 -24.34 -15.25 -24.60
C GLY A 319 -25.21 -15.55 -25.83
N ASN A 320 -25.31 -16.83 -26.23
CA ASN A 320 -26.13 -17.26 -27.38
C ASN A 320 -27.20 -18.28 -27.00
N THR A 321 -28.42 -18.03 -27.48
CA THR A 321 -29.56 -18.92 -27.25
C THR A 321 -29.30 -20.33 -27.80
N GLY A 322 -29.43 -21.34 -26.92
CA GLY A 322 -29.30 -22.75 -27.28
C GLY A 322 -27.89 -23.32 -27.16
N LEU A 323 -26.91 -22.52 -26.72
CA LEU A 323 -25.59 -22.97 -26.28
C LEU A 323 -25.49 -22.81 -24.76
N THR A 324 -24.63 -23.61 -24.13
CA THR A 324 -24.39 -23.61 -22.68
C THR A 324 -22.90 -23.38 -22.46
N ASP A 325 -22.55 -22.50 -21.52
CA ASP A 325 -21.17 -22.09 -21.22
C ASP A 325 -20.36 -21.74 -22.50
N ASP A 326 -20.96 -21.04 -23.47
CA ASP A 326 -20.28 -20.68 -24.72
C ASP A 326 -19.38 -19.45 -24.58
N GLY A 327 -19.55 -18.72 -23.48
CA GLY A 327 -18.66 -17.69 -23.00
C GLY A 327 -18.84 -16.36 -23.72
N SER A 328 -18.59 -15.28 -22.99
CA SER A 328 -18.64 -13.92 -23.52
C SER A 328 -17.44 -13.10 -23.10
N VAL A 329 -17.20 -12.01 -23.84
CA VAL A 329 -16.24 -10.96 -23.48
C VAL A 329 -16.93 -9.61 -23.62
N ALA A 330 -17.03 -8.89 -22.51
CA ALA A 330 -17.49 -7.51 -22.49
C ALA A 330 -16.33 -6.55 -22.75
N SER A 331 -16.62 -5.46 -23.45
CA SER A 331 -15.67 -4.37 -23.75
C SER A 331 -16.18 -3.08 -23.13
N TYR A 332 -15.38 -2.48 -22.25
CA TYR A 332 -15.66 -1.20 -21.61
C TYR A 332 -14.68 -0.16 -22.11
N ASP A 333 -15.18 0.79 -22.91
CA ASP A 333 -14.39 1.88 -23.45
C ASP A 333 -14.59 3.17 -22.66
N LEU A 334 -13.49 3.84 -22.32
CA LEU A 334 -13.57 5.20 -21.81
C LEU A 334 -14.12 6.13 -22.89
N THR A 335 -15.13 6.93 -22.53
CA THR A 335 -15.70 7.94 -23.44
C THR A 335 -14.69 9.05 -23.75
N VAL A 336 -13.76 9.32 -22.82
CA VAL A 336 -12.70 10.32 -22.97
C VAL A 336 -11.39 9.73 -22.45
N ASN A 337 -10.34 9.78 -23.27
CA ASN A 337 -9.02 9.30 -22.90
C ASN A 337 -8.50 10.03 -21.65
N GLY A 338 -7.99 9.29 -20.68
CA GLY A 338 -7.45 9.81 -19.42
C GLY A 338 -8.51 10.33 -18.43
N GLN A 339 -9.80 10.18 -18.73
CA GLN A 339 -10.87 10.41 -17.74
C GLN A 339 -11.42 9.08 -17.27
N TYR A 340 -11.29 8.85 -15.97
CA TYR A 340 -11.74 7.63 -15.31
C TYR A 340 -13.03 7.89 -14.52
N ALA A 341 -13.50 6.91 -13.76
CA ALA A 341 -14.77 7.01 -13.02
C ALA A 341 -14.76 8.13 -11.96
N TRP A 342 -13.60 8.54 -11.46
CA TRP A 342 -13.46 9.66 -10.53
C TRP A 342 -13.12 10.99 -11.25
N LYS A 343 -13.66 12.10 -10.73
CA LYS A 343 -13.41 13.45 -11.25
C LYS A 343 -12.78 14.31 -10.16
N ASN A 344 -11.66 14.95 -10.46
CA ASN A 344 -11.13 15.99 -9.59
C ASN A 344 -12.06 17.22 -9.64
N ILE A 345 -12.72 17.52 -8.52
CA ILE A 345 -13.59 18.70 -8.39
C ILE A 345 -12.90 19.89 -7.71
N ALA A 346 -11.79 19.64 -7.02
CA ALA A 346 -10.97 20.64 -6.34
C ALA A 346 -9.57 20.07 -6.04
N SER A 347 -8.56 20.92 -6.09
CA SER A 347 -7.20 20.62 -5.63
C SER A 347 -6.72 21.70 -4.68
N GLU A 348 -5.93 21.30 -3.68
CA GLU A 348 -5.22 22.24 -2.81
C GLU A 348 -4.02 22.82 -3.57
N THR A 349 -3.81 24.13 -3.47
CA THR A 349 -2.63 24.76 -4.04
C THR A 349 -1.42 24.35 -3.22
N ALA A 350 -0.36 23.87 -3.88
CA ALA A 350 0.88 23.51 -3.21
C ALA A 350 1.42 24.68 -2.39
N LEU A 351 1.67 24.43 -1.11
CA LEU A 351 2.28 25.40 -0.22
C LEU A 351 3.72 25.72 -0.64
N ILE A 352 4.19 26.93 -0.34
CA ILE A 352 5.62 27.25 -0.50
C ILE A 352 6.45 26.26 0.31
N ASP A 353 7.47 25.70 -0.35
CA ASP A 353 8.47 24.87 0.30
C ASP A 353 9.32 25.74 1.24
N THR A 354 9.09 25.59 2.55
CA THR A 354 9.75 26.41 3.56
C THR A 354 11.19 25.97 3.83
N GLU A 355 11.65 24.84 3.30
CA GLU A 355 13.06 24.40 3.40
C GLU A 355 13.95 25.14 2.40
N LYS A 356 13.38 25.60 1.29
CA LYS A 356 14.08 26.42 0.29
C LYS A 356 14.23 27.89 0.68
N LEU A 357 13.60 28.31 1.77
CA LEU A 357 13.65 29.70 2.22
C LEU A 357 14.93 29.96 3.04
N GLY A 358 15.79 30.84 2.52
CA GLY A 358 17.01 31.27 3.21
C GLY A 358 16.75 32.22 4.39
N GLN A 359 17.82 32.69 5.01
CA GLN A 359 17.74 33.66 6.11
C GLN A 359 17.28 35.03 5.60
N VAL A 360 16.27 35.62 6.26
CA VAL A 360 15.78 36.97 5.96
C VAL A 360 16.43 37.98 6.92
N PHE A 361 17.03 39.04 6.37
CA PHE A 361 17.70 40.08 7.17
C PHE A 361 17.55 41.47 6.54
N ASP A 362 17.52 42.50 7.38
CA ASP A 362 17.65 43.90 6.94
C ASP A 362 19.13 44.28 6.84
N PHE A 363 19.56 44.74 5.67
CA PHE A 363 20.93 45.16 5.40
C PHE A 363 21.00 46.65 5.09
N SER A 364 21.79 47.36 5.89
CA SER A 364 22.08 48.78 5.68
C SER A 364 23.13 48.96 4.60
N THR A 365 22.75 49.46 3.44
CA THR A 365 23.72 49.75 2.35
C THR A 365 24.72 50.85 2.70
N ALA A 366 24.34 51.77 3.58
CA ALA A 366 25.17 52.90 4.04
C ALA A 366 26.23 52.47 5.06
N SER A 367 25.84 51.69 6.07
CA SER A 367 26.79 51.21 7.09
C SER A 367 27.45 49.88 6.74
N LYS A 368 27.00 49.20 5.69
CA LYS A 368 27.45 47.85 5.28
C LYS A 368 27.31 46.80 6.39
N GLN A 369 26.25 46.93 7.20
CA GLN A 369 25.97 46.05 8.33
C GLN A 369 24.56 45.46 8.24
N ILE A 370 24.41 44.24 8.73
CA ILE A 370 23.10 43.65 9.01
C ILE A 370 22.52 44.36 10.25
N ARG A 371 21.30 44.86 10.14
CA ARG A 371 20.60 45.54 11.24
C ARG A 371 19.80 44.56 12.07
N ASN A 372 19.13 43.63 11.41
CA ASN A 372 18.28 42.67 12.09
C ASN A 372 18.08 41.40 11.26
N PHE A 373 17.70 40.34 11.93
CA PHE A 373 17.24 39.09 11.31
C PHE A 373 15.75 38.94 11.56
N TYR A 374 15.04 38.40 10.58
CA TYR A 374 13.61 38.09 10.68
C TYR A 374 13.40 36.59 10.58
N GLU A 375 12.61 36.06 11.49
CA GLU A 375 12.17 34.67 11.45
C GLU A 375 10.83 34.59 10.72
N LEU A 376 10.70 33.61 9.83
CA LEU A 376 9.43 33.31 9.22
C LEU A 376 8.54 32.61 10.27
N TYR A 377 7.40 33.22 10.54
CA TYR A 377 6.34 32.61 11.32
C TYR A 377 5.22 32.18 10.37
N ASP A 378 5.04 30.88 10.17
CA ASP A 378 3.94 30.30 9.42
C ASP A 378 3.61 28.88 9.92
N PRO A 379 2.78 28.78 10.97
CA PRO A 379 2.45 27.50 11.56
C PRO A 379 1.69 26.54 10.64
N VAL A 380 0.91 27.05 9.67
CA VAL A 380 0.21 26.23 8.66
C VAL A 380 1.25 25.44 7.85
N LYS A 381 2.41 26.04 7.61
CA LYS A 381 3.54 25.45 6.88
C LYS A 381 4.63 24.87 7.79
N GLY A 382 4.32 24.65 9.08
CA GLY A 382 5.22 24.04 10.04
C GLY A 382 6.35 24.93 10.56
N ARG A 383 6.31 26.25 10.32
CA ARG A 383 7.30 27.21 10.85
C ARG A 383 6.74 27.96 12.05
N ILE A 384 7.30 27.72 13.23
CA ILE A 384 7.08 28.54 14.42
C ILE A 384 8.33 29.37 14.74
N LEU A 385 8.20 30.33 15.66
CA LEU A 385 9.32 31.17 16.07
C LEU A 385 10.43 30.31 16.67
N GLY A 386 11.69 30.60 16.32
CA GLY A 386 12.85 29.79 16.70
C GLY A 386 13.05 29.72 18.21
N VAL A 387 12.65 30.77 18.93
CA VAL A 387 12.64 30.78 20.41
C VAL A 387 11.68 29.76 21.01
N ALA A 388 10.55 29.47 20.36
CA ALA A 388 9.63 28.42 20.80
C ALA A 388 10.07 27.06 20.27
N ASP A 389 10.51 27.02 19.01
CA ASP A 389 10.93 25.80 18.33
C ASP A 389 12.06 25.08 19.05
N ARG A 390 13.02 25.84 19.59
CA ARG A 390 14.17 25.34 20.34
C ARG A 390 13.80 24.71 21.68
N GLU A 391 12.71 25.17 22.30
CA GLU A 391 12.30 24.72 23.63
C GLU A 391 11.31 23.54 23.56
N ILE A 392 10.87 23.14 22.36
CA ILE A 392 10.00 21.99 22.12
C ILE A 392 10.86 20.82 21.62
N ASN A 393 10.92 19.75 22.42
CA ASN A 393 11.70 18.56 22.10
C ASN A 393 10.98 17.64 21.09
N ILE A 394 9.65 17.53 21.20
CA ILE A 394 8.85 16.56 20.45
C ILE A 394 7.62 17.24 19.84
N LYS A 395 7.36 17.00 18.55
CA LYS A 395 6.20 17.52 17.81
C LYS A 395 5.53 16.38 17.06
N THR A 396 4.42 15.89 17.58
CA THR A 396 3.72 14.71 17.04
C THR A 396 2.21 14.88 17.22
N THR A 397 1.42 14.21 16.38
CA THR A 397 -0.04 14.14 16.53
C THR A 397 -0.50 12.98 17.44
N TRP A 398 0.45 12.30 18.08
CA TRP A 398 0.23 11.19 19.01
C TRP A 398 1.17 11.33 20.21
N ASP A 399 0.79 10.71 21.34
CA ASP A 399 1.60 10.67 22.55
C ASP A 399 2.86 9.81 22.32
N PRO A 400 4.08 10.37 22.47
CA PRO A 400 5.31 9.64 22.23
C PRO A 400 5.75 8.77 23.44
N ALA A 401 5.17 8.97 24.62
CA ALA A 401 5.63 8.31 25.85
C ALA A 401 5.17 6.85 25.93
N VAL A 402 6.04 6.02 26.50
CA VAL A 402 5.74 4.60 26.80
C VAL A 402 5.55 4.45 28.31
N TYR A 403 4.40 3.93 28.72
CA TYR A 403 4.00 3.81 30.12
C TYR A 403 4.11 2.37 30.65
N ASN A 404 4.42 2.20 31.94
CA ASN A 404 4.38 0.89 32.60
C ASN A 404 3.10 0.64 33.40
N ALA A 405 2.21 1.63 33.49
CA ALA A 405 0.92 1.53 34.15
C ALA A 405 -0.19 2.10 33.27
N GLY A 406 -1.41 1.56 33.42
CA GLY A 406 -2.57 1.96 32.65
C GLY A 406 -2.87 1.06 31.45
N ASP A 407 -3.37 1.64 30.37
CA ASP A 407 -3.75 0.90 29.15
C ASP A 407 -2.52 0.40 28.39
N ASN A 408 -2.45 -0.91 28.10
CA ASN A 408 -1.34 -1.57 27.39
C ASN A 408 0.06 -1.28 27.97
N PRO A 409 0.32 -1.66 29.23
CA PRO A 409 1.56 -1.32 29.91
C PRO A 409 2.75 -2.06 29.29
N ASN A 410 3.85 -1.33 29.08
CA ASN A 410 5.14 -1.90 28.67
C ASN A 410 6.17 -1.70 29.78
N SER A 411 6.41 -2.77 30.54
CA SER A 411 7.38 -2.77 31.63
C SER A 411 8.84 -2.96 31.20
N LYS A 412 9.11 -3.22 29.91
CA LYS A 412 10.48 -3.49 29.44
C LYS A 412 11.29 -2.21 29.21
N THR A 413 10.64 -1.18 28.66
CA THR A 413 11.30 0.08 28.28
C THR A 413 10.37 1.29 28.51
N PRO A 414 9.87 1.53 29.74
CA PRO A 414 9.02 2.68 30.01
C PRO A 414 9.82 3.98 30.07
N TRP A 415 9.19 5.09 29.68
CA TRP A 415 9.73 6.42 29.89
C TRP A 415 9.69 6.78 31.37
N ALA A 416 10.75 7.39 31.87
CA ALA A 416 10.87 7.79 33.26
C ALA A 416 11.82 8.99 33.41
N GLU A 417 12.83 8.88 34.27
CA GLU A 417 13.84 9.92 34.57
C GLU A 417 14.65 10.36 33.35
N ASP A 418 14.93 9.48 32.39
CA ASP A 418 15.72 9.78 31.19
C ASP A 418 15.04 10.76 30.22
N HIS A 419 13.75 11.05 30.41
CA HIS A 419 12.96 12.00 29.62
C HIS A 419 12.52 13.23 30.43
N LEU A 420 13.02 13.39 31.67
CA LEU A 420 12.51 14.39 32.60
C LEU A 420 12.65 15.84 32.08
N GLY A 421 11.53 16.53 31.94
CA GLY A 421 11.45 17.92 31.45
C GLY A 421 11.50 18.09 29.93
N GLU A 422 11.49 16.99 29.17
CA GLU A 422 11.17 17.05 27.75
C GLU A 422 9.79 17.68 27.53
N VAL A 423 9.70 18.49 26.46
CA VAL A 423 8.50 19.21 26.07
C VAL A 423 7.92 18.61 24.81
N TRP A 424 6.67 18.20 24.89
CA TRP A 424 5.88 17.70 23.78
C TRP A 424 4.81 18.72 23.38
N TRP A 425 4.75 19.02 22.08
CA TRP A 425 3.62 19.74 21.48
C TRP A 425 2.67 18.73 20.82
N ASP A 426 1.46 18.63 21.37
CA ASP A 426 0.39 17.80 20.81
C ASP A 426 -0.24 18.49 19.59
N LEU A 427 0.20 18.09 18.41
CA LEU A 427 -0.29 18.60 17.12
C LEU A 427 -1.71 18.10 16.79
N SER A 428 -2.28 17.15 17.54
CA SER A 428 -3.66 16.71 17.36
C SER A 428 -4.68 17.75 17.82
N LYS A 429 -4.30 18.63 18.75
CA LYS A 429 -5.18 19.64 19.37
C LYS A 429 -5.23 20.95 18.61
N VAL A 430 -4.24 21.21 17.76
CA VAL A 430 -4.16 22.46 17.00
C VAL A 430 -4.45 22.21 15.52
N LYS A 431 -5.42 22.96 15.00
CA LYS A 431 -5.59 23.20 13.57
C LYS A 431 -5.47 24.70 13.32
N TRP A 432 -5.03 25.06 12.13
CA TRP A 432 -4.88 26.45 11.72
C TRP A 432 -5.91 26.79 10.65
N THR A 433 -6.32 28.06 10.63
CA THR A 433 -7.15 28.56 9.55
C THR A 433 -6.30 28.55 8.28
N TRP A 434 -6.77 27.86 7.24
CA TRP A 434 -6.17 27.94 5.92
C TRP A 434 -6.29 29.38 5.42
N TYR A 435 -5.21 30.14 5.54
CA TYR A 435 -5.24 31.58 5.30
C TYR A 435 -5.03 31.92 3.82
N GLU A 436 -4.46 31.03 3.01
CA GLU A 436 -4.16 31.29 1.59
C GLU A 436 -5.38 31.25 0.67
N GLN A 437 -6.57 30.97 1.20
CA GLN A 437 -7.83 31.16 0.48
C GLN A 437 -8.23 32.64 0.36
N GLY A 438 -9.13 32.92 -0.57
CA GLY A 438 -9.73 34.24 -0.72
C GLY A 438 -8.77 35.31 -1.22
N ASP A 439 -9.09 36.56 -0.88
CA ASP A 439 -8.33 37.74 -1.29
C ASP A 439 -7.16 38.06 -0.35
N GLN A 440 -6.40 39.10 -0.70
CA GLN A 440 -5.24 39.52 0.08
C GLN A 440 -5.62 39.95 1.51
N GLU A 441 -6.81 40.51 1.69
CA GLU A 441 -7.32 40.92 2.99
C GLU A 441 -7.58 39.71 3.88
N PHE A 442 -8.23 38.66 3.36
CA PHE A 442 -8.42 37.40 4.07
C PHE A 442 -7.08 36.78 4.46
N LYS A 443 -6.12 36.74 3.54
CA LYS A 443 -4.77 36.20 3.78
C LYS A 443 -4.09 36.90 4.95
N THR A 444 -4.02 38.23 4.91
CA THR A 444 -3.38 39.03 5.95
C THR A 444 -4.12 38.91 7.29
N ASN A 445 -5.46 38.87 7.27
CA ASN A 445 -6.26 38.78 8.49
C ASN A 445 -6.26 37.41 9.14
N ASN A 446 -5.91 36.33 8.43
CA ASN A 446 -5.95 34.96 8.94
C ASN A 446 -4.58 34.28 9.07
N TRP A 447 -3.50 34.95 8.64
CA TRP A 447 -2.14 34.43 8.82
C TRP A 447 -1.89 34.07 10.28
N GLY A 448 -1.58 32.78 10.52
CA GLY A 448 -1.20 32.28 11.84
C GLY A 448 -2.37 32.15 12.82
N LYS A 449 -3.61 32.40 12.38
CA LYS A 449 -4.79 32.18 13.22
C LYS A 449 -5.07 30.71 13.39
N ILE A 450 -5.25 30.32 14.65
CA ILE A 450 -5.73 29.00 15.04
C ILE A 450 -7.19 28.85 14.56
N PHE A 451 -7.56 27.68 14.07
CA PHE A 451 -8.93 27.37 13.66
C PHE A 451 -9.84 27.33 14.90
N PRO A 452 -11.07 27.88 14.85
CA PRO A 452 -11.97 27.86 16.00
C PRO A 452 -12.14 26.47 16.62
N GLY A 453 -12.03 26.37 17.94
CA GLY A 453 -12.10 25.11 18.69
C GLY A 453 -10.77 24.36 18.84
N SER A 454 -9.70 24.82 18.21
CA SER A 454 -8.35 24.28 18.41
C SER A 454 -7.62 24.93 19.59
N SER A 455 -6.64 24.23 20.15
CA SER A 455 -5.80 24.73 21.25
C SER A 455 -4.33 24.36 21.06
N ILE A 456 -3.43 25.23 21.52
CA ILE A 456 -2.00 24.92 21.60
C ILE A 456 -1.75 24.21 22.92
N ASP A 457 -1.42 22.92 22.82
CA ASP A 457 -1.22 22.05 23.97
C ASP A 457 0.26 21.67 24.07
N ILE A 458 0.95 22.34 24.99
CA ILE A 458 2.36 22.10 25.32
C ILE A 458 2.42 21.38 26.66
N CYS A 459 3.01 20.19 26.65
CA CYS A 459 3.09 19.27 27.76
C CYS A 459 4.54 19.05 28.16
N GLU A 460 4.83 19.03 29.45
CA GLU A 460 6.16 18.74 29.99
C GLU A 460 6.15 17.42 30.74
N TRP A 461 7.12 16.55 30.45
CA TRP A 461 7.29 15.29 31.16
C TRP A 461 7.75 15.55 32.58
N THR A 462 6.95 15.14 33.56
CA THR A 462 7.10 15.56 34.96
C THR A 462 7.15 14.37 35.90
N GLU A 463 8.09 14.40 36.83
CA GLU A 463 8.16 13.52 38.00
C GLU A 463 7.31 14.10 39.15
N SER A 464 6.56 13.24 39.84
CA SER A 464 5.75 13.61 41.00
C SER A 464 5.56 12.43 41.95
N THR A 465 5.37 12.68 43.24
CA THR A 465 4.90 11.66 44.19
C THR A 465 3.38 11.51 44.22
N LEU A 466 2.67 12.28 43.39
CA LEU A 466 1.21 12.28 43.26
C LEU A 466 0.81 11.64 41.94
N LEU A 467 -0.29 10.90 41.96
CA LEU A 467 -0.93 10.43 40.73
C LEU A 467 -1.43 11.62 39.88
N PRO A 468 -1.62 11.46 38.56
CA PRO A 468 -2.16 12.50 37.69
C PRO A 468 -3.44 13.18 38.24
N SER A 469 -4.38 12.40 38.78
CA SER A 469 -5.61 12.92 39.38
C SER A 469 -5.36 13.79 40.60
N GLU A 470 -4.40 13.39 41.44
CA GLU A 470 -4.04 14.08 42.68
C GLU A 470 -3.24 15.35 42.39
N TRP A 471 -2.37 15.32 41.36
CA TRP A 471 -1.69 16.50 40.85
C TRP A 471 -2.69 17.58 40.46
N ASN A 472 -3.73 17.21 39.71
CA ASN A 472 -4.73 18.15 39.24
C ASN A 472 -5.57 18.76 40.38
N ILE A 473 -5.83 18.00 41.44
CA ILE A 473 -6.51 18.51 42.64
C ILE A 473 -5.62 19.49 43.41
N ARG A 474 -4.31 19.20 43.50
CA ARG A 474 -3.35 20.02 44.24
C ARG A 474 -2.90 21.25 43.45
N SER A 475 -2.91 21.15 42.13
CA SER A 475 -2.66 22.24 41.19
C SER A 475 -3.73 23.32 41.36
N GLY A 476 -3.30 24.57 41.55
CA GLY A 476 -4.19 25.70 41.83
C GLY A 476 -4.43 25.98 43.33
N THR A 477 -3.86 25.17 44.23
CA THR A 477 -3.85 25.47 45.68
C THR A 477 -2.61 26.28 46.08
N GLN A 478 -2.70 27.07 47.15
CA GLN A 478 -1.55 27.80 47.70
C GLN A 478 -0.43 26.84 48.16
N GLN A 479 -0.81 25.65 48.63
CA GLN A 479 0.13 24.59 49.00
C GLN A 479 0.87 24.05 47.77
N GLY A 480 0.14 23.68 46.71
CA GLY A 480 0.74 23.18 45.47
C GLY A 480 1.71 24.19 44.83
N ALA A 481 1.37 25.48 44.87
CA ALA A 481 2.27 26.54 44.40
C ALA A 481 3.59 26.58 45.19
N GLY A 482 3.54 26.39 46.51
CA GLY A 482 4.73 26.30 47.37
C GLY A 482 5.60 25.06 47.12
N GLU A 483 5.02 24.03 46.51
CA GLU A 483 5.69 22.76 46.16
C GLU A 483 6.11 22.71 44.68
N GLY A 484 5.89 23.79 43.92
CA GLY A 484 6.20 23.86 42.49
C GLY A 484 5.24 23.08 41.60
N ILE A 485 4.07 22.68 42.11
CA ILE A 485 3.01 21.98 41.39
C ILE A 485 2.14 23.00 40.64
N SER A 486 2.12 22.88 39.32
CA SER A 486 1.39 23.78 38.42
C SER A 486 0.94 23.05 37.17
N GLY A 487 0.09 23.69 36.36
CA GLY A 487 -0.43 23.09 35.13
C GLY A 487 -1.46 21.99 35.38
N THR A 488 -1.68 21.14 34.37
CA THR A 488 -2.71 20.09 34.41
C THR A 488 -2.18 18.82 33.78
N ALA A 489 -2.15 17.72 34.54
CA ALA A 489 -1.86 16.39 34.04
C ALA A 489 -2.94 15.97 33.03
N ILE A 490 -2.53 15.56 31.83
CA ILE A 490 -3.45 15.38 30.69
C ILE A 490 -4.31 14.11 30.78
N TYR A 491 -3.90 13.13 31.58
CA TYR A 491 -4.63 11.87 31.84
C TYR A 491 -5.13 11.82 33.29
N ASN A 492 -6.11 12.68 33.60
CA ASN A 492 -6.65 12.86 34.95
C ASN A 492 -7.37 11.62 35.53
N ASP A 493 -7.68 10.64 34.70
CA ASP A 493 -8.29 9.37 35.09
C ASP A 493 -7.27 8.32 35.55
N ASN A 494 -5.98 8.69 35.60
CA ASN A 494 -4.86 7.80 35.88
C ASN A 494 -4.76 6.64 34.87
N SER A 495 -5.23 6.82 33.64
CA SER A 495 -5.14 5.82 32.57
C SER A 495 -3.73 5.65 32.00
N ARG A 496 -2.81 6.62 32.23
CA ARG A 496 -1.45 6.62 31.68
C ARG A 496 -0.45 7.34 32.59
N TYR A 497 0.51 6.59 33.10
CA TYR A 497 1.67 7.09 33.83
C TYR A 497 2.74 5.99 33.95
N THR A 498 3.97 6.39 34.27
CA THR A 498 5.01 5.43 34.67
C THR A 498 5.18 5.50 36.18
N ALA A 499 5.17 4.37 36.88
CA ALA A 499 5.47 4.27 38.32
C ALA A 499 6.83 3.61 38.56
N ILE A 500 7.64 4.22 39.43
CA ILE A 500 8.94 3.68 39.88
C ILE A 500 9.05 3.83 41.40
N SER A 501 9.27 2.70 42.08
CA SER A 501 9.57 2.67 43.51
C SER A 501 11.05 3.00 43.78
N ARG A 502 11.32 4.02 44.61
CA ARG A 502 12.69 4.37 45.05
C ARG A 502 12.79 4.29 46.57
N TYR A 503 13.86 3.68 47.08
CA TYR A 503 14.09 3.60 48.53
C TYR A 503 14.50 4.98 49.08
N ASN A 504 13.81 5.42 50.12
CA ASN A 504 14.09 6.67 50.82
C ASN A 504 14.70 6.38 52.20
N SER A 505 16.00 6.67 52.34
CA SER A 505 16.75 6.41 53.58
C SER A 505 16.29 7.24 54.78
N ARG A 506 15.56 8.35 54.58
CA ARG A 506 15.00 9.15 55.69
C ARG A 506 13.72 8.56 56.26
N LEU A 507 12.96 7.84 55.43
CA LEU A 507 11.69 7.21 55.81
C LEU A 507 11.81 5.71 56.04
N ASP A 508 13.00 5.15 55.82
CA ASP A 508 13.29 3.71 55.83
C ASP A 508 12.24 2.87 55.08
N SER A 509 11.82 3.36 53.90
CA SER A 509 10.75 2.77 53.11
C SER A 509 10.86 3.13 51.63
N PHE A 510 10.19 2.37 50.78
CA PHE A 510 10.06 2.68 49.35
C PHE A 510 8.97 3.73 49.14
N VAL A 511 9.28 4.73 48.31
CA VAL A 511 8.37 5.79 47.88
C VAL A 511 8.12 5.65 46.38
N GLU A 512 6.86 5.70 45.98
CA GLU A 512 6.46 5.70 44.57
C GLU A 512 6.67 7.08 43.93
N TYR A 513 7.31 7.09 42.77
CA TYR A 513 7.43 8.24 41.89
C TYR A 513 6.70 7.96 40.59
N TYR A 514 5.86 8.90 40.20
CA TYR A 514 5.04 8.86 39.00
C TYR A 514 5.58 9.82 37.95
N TYR A 515 5.59 9.39 36.70
CA TYR A 515 5.97 10.20 35.54
C TYR A 515 4.81 10.29 34.56
N TYR A 516 4.48 11.51 34.16
CA TYR A 516 3.39 11.80 33.23
C TYR A 516 3.52 13.19 32.62
N TRP A 517 2.74 13.42 31.56
CA TRP A 517 2.65 14.71 30.88
C TRP A 517 1.81 15.71 31.67
N VAL A 518 2.37 16.90 31.91
CA VAL A 518 1.66 18.03 32.53
C VAL A 518 1.63 19.21 31.55
N LYS A 519 0.42 19.64 31.18
CA LYS A 519 0.16 20.78 30.30
C LYS A 519 0.26 22.10 31.07
N ASN A 520 0.76 23.16 30.43
CA ASN A 520 0.79 24.53 30.96
C ASN A 520 1.51 24.65 32.32
N LYS A 521 2.56 23.85 32.52
CA LYS A 521 3.37 23.90 33.74
C LYS A 521 4.22 25.18 33.75
N SER A 522 4.28 25.85 34.90
CA SER A 522 5.00 27.12 35.08
C SER A 522 6.36 26.95 35.77
N THR A 523 6.76 25.71 36.05
CA THR A 523 7.97 25.36 36.79
C THR A 523 8.76 24.28 36.07
N MET A 524 10.09 24.34 36.18
CA MET A 524 10.98 23.32 35.64
C MET A 524 11.23 22.20 36.66
N PRO A 525 11.41 20.93 36.23
CA PRO A 525 11.85 19.87 37.12
C PRO A 525 13.31 20.10 37.53
N THR A 526 13.62 19.89 38.81
CA THR A 526 14.97 20.10 39.38
C THR A 526 16.06 19.26 38.71
N ASN A 527 15.72 18.08 38.20
CA ASN A 527 16.65 17.14 37.57
C ASN A 527 16.34 16.95 36.07
N SER A 528 15.91 18.01 35.38
CA SER A 528 15.58 17.90 33.96
C SER A 528 16.80 17.50 33.12
N VAL A 529 16.59 16.58 32.18
CA VAL A 529 17.57 16.20 31.15
C VAL A 529 17.68 17.25 30.04
N VAL A 530 16.78 18.23 30.02
CA VAL A 530 16.73 19.30 29.03
C VAL A 530 17.26 20.60 29.63
N HIS A 531 18.21 21.23 28.93
CA HIS A 531 18.71 22.55 29.25
C HIS A 531 17.99 23.63 28.44
N ARG A 532 17.06 24.35 29.07
CA ARG A 532 16.39 25.51 28.48
C ARG A 532 17.33 26.72 28.47
N LYS A 533 17.25 27.55 27.42
CA LYS A 533 18.14 28.71 27.22
C LYS A 533 17.52 30.03 27.65
#